data_AF-A0A7J8XI35-F1
#
_entry.id   AF-A0A7J8XI35-F1
#
_cell.length_a   1.000
_cell.length_b   1.000
_cell.length_c   1.000
_cell.angle_alpha   90.00
_cell.angle_beta   90.00
_cell.angle_gamma   90.00
#
_symmetry.space_group_name_H-M   'P 1'
#
loop_
_entity.id
_entity.type
_entity.pdbx_description
1 polymer ?
#
loop_
_entity_poly.entity_id
_entity_poly.type
_entity_poly.pdbx_seq_one_letter_code
_entity_poly.pdbx_strand_id
1 'polypeptide(L)' 'MVVKETFRLHPPVPILPSLEAMREFKVGQFDILPKTRILVNVWAIGRDPNG' A
#
# COMPACT_ATOMS: atom_id res chain seq x y z
N MET A 1 14.06 14.88 9.22
CA MET A 1 15.02 13.84 8.76
C MET A 1 14.95 13.74 7.25
N VAL A 2 16.07 13.93 6.54
CA VAL A 2 16.11 13.93 5.07
C VAL A 2 15.76 12.56 4.47
N VAL A 3 16.34 11.48 5.00
CA VAL A 3 16.17 10.12 4.46
C VAL A 3 14.71 9.66 4.44
N LYS A 4 13.96 9.87 5.53
CA LYS A 4 12.54 9.49 5.61
C LYS A 4 11.69 10.25 4.59
N GLU A 5 11.96 11.54 4.41
CA GLU A 5 11.22 12.38 3.48
C GLU A 5 11.54 12.04 2.02
N THR A 6 12.80 11.66 1.74
CA THR A 6 13.18 11.11 0.43
C THR A 6 12.37 9.86 0.11
N PHE A 7 12.19 8.92 1.04
CA PHE A 7 11.37 7.72 0.78
C PHE A 7 9.87 8.02 0.65
N ARG A 8 9.35 9.00 1.39
CA ARG A 8 7.96 9.44 1.29
C ARG A 8 7.64 10.00 -0.11
N LEU A 9 8.51 10.86 -0.63
CA LEU A 9 8.33 11.49 -1.94
C LEU A 9 8.84 10.63 -3.10
N HIS A 10 9.92 9.88 -2.91
CA HIS A 10 10.57 9.09 -3.96
C HIS A 10 10.76 7.64 -3.51
N PRO A 11 9.66 6.88 -3.35
CA PRO A 11 9.78 5.47 -3.04
C PRO A 11 10.45 4.74 -4.21
N PRO A 12 11.44 3.87 -3.97
CA PRO A 12 12.07 3.07 -5.03
C PRO A 12 11.08 2.09 -5.69
N VAL A 13 10.00 1.75 -4.98
CA VAL A 13 8.92 0.87 -5.46
C VAL A 13 7.57 1.57 -5.23
N PRO A 14 6.96 2.16 -6.27
CA PRO A 14 5.73 2.95 -6.12
C PRO A 14 4.48 2.09 -5.86
N ILE A 15 4.49 0.85 -6.33
CA ILE A 15 3.48 -0.17 -6.04
C ILE A 15 4.19 -1.39 -5.47
N LEU A 16 3.79 -1.85 -4.28
CA LEU A 16 4.41 -3.05 -3.69
C LEU A 16 4.23 -4.26 -4.61
N PRO A 17 5.17 -5.24 -4.56
CA PRO A 17 4.98 -6.53 -5.19
C PRO A 17 3.60 -7.09 -4.86
N SER A 18 2.94 -7.69 -5.85
CA SER A 18 1.58 -8.18 -5.68
C SER A 18 1.49 -9.12 -4.49
N LEU A 19 0.61 -8.79 -3.55
CA LEU A 19 0.31 -9.62 -2.41
C LEU A 19 -0.93 -10.47 -2.73
N GLU A 20 -1.05 -11.61 -2.08
CA GLU A 20 -2.24 -12.45 -2.17
C GLU A 20 -2.84 -12.63 -0.78
N ALA A 21 -4.16 -12.48 -0.68
CA ALA A 21 -4.89 -12.70 0.56
C ALA A 21 -4.79 -14.17 1.01
N MET A 22 -4.13 -14.42 2.15
CA MET A 22 -3.98 -15.77 2.70
C MET A 22 -5.26 -16.29 3.36
N ARG A 23 -6.08 -15.38 3.89
CA ARG A 23 -7.33 -15.65 4.62
C ARG A 23 -8.29 -14.51 4.38
N GLU A 24 -9.56 -14.72 4.68
CA GLU A 24 -10.56 -13.66 4.63
C GLU A 24 -10.27 -12.58 5.67
N PHE A 25 -10.35 -11.31 5.24
CA PHE A 25 -10.22 -10.14 6.12
C PHE A 25 -10.93 -8.93 5.53
N LYS A 26 -11.18 -7.91 6.35
CA LYS A 26 -11.82 -6.66 5.92
C LYS A 26 -10.81 -5.53 5.71
N VAL A 27 -11.01 -4.75 4.65
CA VAL A 27 -10.33 -3.47 4.41
C VAL A 27 -11.41 -2.39 4.27
N GLY A 28 -11.52 -1.51 5.27
CA GLY A 28 -12.60 -0.53 5.32
C GLY A 28 -13.96 -1.23 5.37
N GLN A 29 -14.78 -1.01 4.34
CA GLN A 29 -16.11 -1.64 4.20
C GLN A 29 -16.11 -2.87 3.27
N PHE A 30 -14.93 -3.32 2.81
CA PHE A 30 -14.81 -4.40 1.83
C PHE A 30 -14.30 -5.69 2.48
N ASP A 31 -14.92 -6.81 2.13
CA ASP A 31 -14.46 -8.16 2.44
C ASP A 31 -13.50 -8.66 1.36
N ILE A 32 -12.28 -9.00 1.76
CA ILE A 32 -11.24 -9.54 0.90
C ILE A 32 -11.16 -11.04 1.12
N LEU A 33 -11.51 -11.81 0.09
CA LEU A 33 -11.51 -13.26 0.12
C LEU A 33 -10.11 -13.83 -0.13
N PRO A 34 -9.82 -15.07 0.31
CA PRO A 34 -8.57 -15.76 0.00
C PRO A 34 -8.29 -15.79 -1.52
N LYS A 35 -7.01 -15.78 -1.90
CA LYS A 35 -6.53 -15.73 -3.30
C LYS A 35 -6.82 -14.42 -4.05
N THR A 36 -7.34 -13.39 -3.37
CA THR A 36 -7.47 -12.05 -3.95
C THR A 36 -6.09 -11.42 -4.11
N ARG A 37 -5.76 -10.94 -5.32
CA ARG A 37 -4.53 -10.19 -5.58
C ARG A 37 -4.69 -8.75 -5.11
N ILE A 38 -3.74 -8.29 -4.30
CA ILE A 38 -3.72 -6.97 -3.68
C ILE A 38 -2.52 -6.19 -4.22
N LEU A 39 -2.76 -4.96 -4.65
CA LEU A 39 -1.74 -4.00 -5.08
C LEU A 39 -1.77 -2.80 -4.14
N VAL A 40 -0.65 -2.51 -3.49
CA VAL A 40 -0.54 -1.39 -2.53
C VAL A 40 0.18 -0.23 -3.20
N ASN A 41 -0.48 0.90 -3.36
CA ASN A 41 0.07 2.11 -3.96
C ASN A 41 0.81 2.97 -2.91
N VAL A 42 2.09 2.68 -2.71
CA VAL A 42 2.95 3.40 -1.76
C VAL A 42 3.18 4.85 -2.20
N TRP A 43 3.24 5.10 -3.50
CA TRP A 43 3.43 6.44 -4.05
C TRP A 43 2.29 7.40 -3.68
N ALA A 44 1.05 6.92 -3.75
CA ALA A 44 -0.13 7.68 -3.34
C ALA A 44 -0.15 7.91 -1.82
N ILE A 45 0.12 6.88 -1.03
CA ILE A 45 0.16 6.97 0.44
C ILE A 45 1.18 8.03 0.90
N GLY A 46 2.39 8.04 0.32
CA GLY A 46 3.42 9.01 0.69
C GLY A 46 3.05 10.47 0.35
N ARG A 47 2.13 10.69 -0.59
CA ARG A 47 1.70 12.02 -1.04
C ARG A 47 0.33 12.44 -0.53
N ASP A 48 -0.33 11.60 0.26
CA ASP A 48 -1.63 11.93 0.80
C ASP A 48 -1.52 13.16 1.72
N PRO A 49 -2.24 14.27 1.43
CA PRO A 49 -2.16 15.49 2.21
C PRO A 49 -2.91 15.40 3.56
N ASN A 50 -3.71 14.34 3.75
CA ASN A 50 -4.48 14.08 4.98
C ASN A 50 -3.82 13.00 5.86
N GLY A 51 -2.60 12.57 5.51
CA GLY A 51 -1.83 11.55 6.21
C GLY A 51 -1.43 11.90 7.63
#